data_AF-A0A261A0A9-F1
#
_entry.id   AF-A0A261A0A9-F1
#
_cell.length_a   1.000
_cell.length_b   1.000
_cell.length_c   1.000
_cell.angle_alpha   90.00
_cell.angle_beta   90.00
_cell.angle_gamma   90.00
#
_symmetry.space_group_name_H-M   'P 1'
#
loop_
_entity.id
_entity.type
_entity.pdbx_description
1 polymer ?
#
loop_
_entity_poly.entity_id
_entity_poly.type
_entity_poly.pdbx_seq_one_letter_code
_entity_poly.pdbx_strand_id
1 'polypeptide(L)'
;QLGVDYLLLEGSDRVGGRVYPFEYQNGFLHFGAEYVNGFDNEIYGIVEKLNLLDKFQPRTADMWMLDEGTVTVVDGKQVDRETLKTFHEFVKSLNETLYLESQKSEAFQKSVDSKIDENLDSNFSFPDRVLFRKLCGIYKNYFQTEWSSPVQELSLSNLSLWDDGTDDEDSAVLNEYGFQKILEEFKSKIPKDKIRLNSKVININSENPEDVKICLESGEILNFDAVIVTSSLGFLKAHHRSLFTPQLPRDKQEVIEKMGFGNNLKVFMEYETPWWSQDTSTIMMKEG
;
A
#
# COMPACT_ATOMS: atom_id res chain seq x y z
N GLN A 1 4.87 -29.33 -2.90
CA GLN A 1 6.15 -29.85 -2.35
C GLN A 1 5.95 -30.82 -1.19
N LEU A 2 4.96 -30.63 -0.30
CA LEU A 2 4.72 -31.52 0.85
C LEU A 2 3.80 -32.74 0.59
N GLY A 3 3.31 -32.92 -0.65
CA GLY A 3 2.44 -34.05 -1.00
C GLY A 3 1.01 -33.99 -0.46
N VAL A 4 0.62 -32.86 0.14
CA VAL A 4 -0.76 -32.61 0.60
C VAL A 4 -1.70 -32.43 -0.59
N ASP A 5 -2.89 -33.02 -0.53
CA ASP A 5 -3.96 -32.75 -1.49
C ASP A 5 -4.68 -31.45 -1.13
N TYR A 6 -4.85 -30.56 -2.11
CA TYR A 6 -5.42 -29.23 -1.88
C TYR A 6 -6.23 -28.76 -3.09
N LEU A 7 -7.05 -27.74 -2.86
CA LEU A 7 -7.75 -26.99 -3.91
C LEU A 7 -7.75 -25.51 -3.53
N LEU A 8 -7.34 -24.65 -4.47
CA LEU A 8 -7.41 -23.20 -4.32
C LEU A 8 -8.73 -22.71 -4.92
N LEU A 9 -9.56 -22.07 -4.09
CA LEU A 9 -10.81 -21.44 -4.49
C LEU A 9 -10.61 -19.94 -4.62
N GLU A 10 -10.68 -19.42 -5.84
CA GLU A 10 -10.54 -18.00 -6.15
C GLU A 10 -11.92 -17.44 -6.51
N GLY A 11 -12.33 -16.38 -5.82
CA GLY A 11 -13.66 -15.79 -5.97
C GLY A 11 -13.86 -15.10 -7.32
N SER A 12 -12.79 -14.54 -7.90
CA SER A 12 -12.82 -13.86 -9.19
C SER A 12 -12.51 -14.80 -10.36
N ASP A 13 -12.57 -14.26 -11.57
CA ASP A 13 -12.23 -14.93 -12.81
C ASP A 13 -10.72 -14.97 -13.10
N ARG A 14 -9.88 -14.50 -12.17
CA ARG A 14 -8.42 -14.46 -12.31
C ARG A 14 -7.69 -14.69 -11.00
N VAL A 15 -6.44 -15.14 -11.08
CA VAL A 15 -5.53 -15.13 -9.93
C VAL A 15 -4.82 -13.78 -9.79
N GLY A 16 -4.19 -13.56 -8.65
CA GLY A 16 -3.30 -12.42 -8.38
C GLY A 16 -3.89 -11.38 -7.42
N GLY A 17 -5.21 -11.31 -7.26
CA GLY A 17 -5.85 -10.38 -6.34
C GLY A 17 -5.42 -8.93 -6.58
N ARG A 18 -4.67 -8.34 -5.65
CA ARG A 18 -4.12 -6.97 -5.72
C ARG A 18 -2.86 -6.84 -6.62
N VAL A 19 -2.38 -7.93 -7.20
CA VAL A 19 -1.47 -7.91 -8.34
C VAL A 19 -2.32 -8.00 -9.61
N TYR A 20 -2.40 -6.89 -10.36
CA TYR A 20 -3.26 -6.80 -11.53
C TYR A 20 -2.59 -6.05 -12.69
N PRO A 21 -1.74 -6.74 -13.47
CA PRO A 21 -1.16 -6.21 -14.70
C PRO A 21 -2.18 -6.20 -15.84
N PHE A 22 -2.05 -5.24 -16.77
CA PHE A 22 -2.75 -5.24 -18.06
C PHE A 22 -1.79 -4.85 -19.19
N GLU A 23 -1.98 -5.45 -20.36
CA GLU A 23 -1.13 -5.22 -21.53
C GLU A 23 -1.22 -3.76 -21.98
N TYR A 24 -0.06 -3.16 -22.22
CA TYR A 24 0.06 -1.81 -22.75
C TYR A 24 1.35 -1.68 -23.55
N GLN A 25 1.23 -1.27 -24.81
CA GLN A 25 2.36 -1.19 -25.76
C GLN A 25 3.19 -2.49 -25.80
N ASN A 26 4.46 -2.44 -25.42
CA ASN A 26 5.39 -3.57 -25.41
C ASN A 26 5.52 -4.26 -24.04
N GLY A 27 4.69 -3.92 -23.05
CA GLY A 27 4.75 -4.48 -21.71
C GLY A 27 3.43 -4.39 -20.96
N PHE A 28 3.51 -4.09 -19.67
CA PHE A 28 2.37 -4.06 -18.75
C PHE A 28 2.36 -2.79 -17.90
N LEU A 29 1.16 -2.27 -17.70
CA LEU A 29 0.88 -1.33 -16.62
C LEU A 29 0.21 -2.09 -15.47
N HIS A 30 0.43 -1.63 -14.24
CA HIS A 30 0.00 -2.34 -13.03
C HIS A 30 -1.04 -1.52 -12.25
N PHE A 31 -2.29 -1.99 -12.18
CA PHE A 31 -3.34 -1.36 -11.36
C PHE A 31 -3.10 -1.48 -9.86
N GLY A 32 -2.24 -2.42 -9.45
CA GLY A 32 -1.92 -2.69 -8.04
C GLY A 32 -0.43 -2.58 -7.79
N ALA A 33 0.16 -3.61 -7.16
CA ALA A 33 1.58 -3.62 -6.80
C ALA A 33 2.50 -3.40 -8.01
N GLU A 34 3.55 -2.59 -7.80
CA GLU A 34 4.52 -2.16 -8.82
C GLU A 34 5.96 -2.14 -8.31
N TYR A 35 6.17 -1.93 -7.01
CA TYR A 35 7.49 -1.92 -6.36
C TYR A 35 7.72 -3.18 -5.53
N VAL A 36 8.98 -3.60 -5.42
CA VAL A 36 9.42 -4.61 -4.44
C VAL A 36 10.29 -3.89 -3.42
N ASN A 37 9.82 -3.83 -2.16
CA ASN A 37 10.49 -3.11 -1.09
C ASN A 37 11.45 -4.04 -0.34
N GLY A 38 12.71 -3.63 -0.21
CA GLY A 38 13.79 -4.44 0.36
C GLY A 38 14.23 -5.59 -0.54
N PHE A 39 15.41 -6.15 -0.22
CA PHE A 39 16.07 -7.14 -1.08
C PHE A 39 16.15 -8.53 -0.45
N ASP A 40 16.09 -8.63 0.87
CA ASP A 40 16.03 -9.91 1.58
C ASP A 40 14.59 -10.48 1.62
N ASN A 41 14.04 -10.82 0.44
CA ASN A 41 12.74 -11.48 0.34
C ASN A 41 12.59 -12.36 -0.92
N GLU A 42 11.65 -13.30 -0.86
CA GLU A 42 11.40 -14.26 -1.95
C GLU A 42 10.97 -13.59 -3.27
N ILE A 43 10.34 -12.42 -3.22
CA ILE A 43 9.90 -11.69 -4.41
C ILE A 43 11.11 -11.12 -5.15
N TYR A 44 12.06 -10.53 -4.42
CA TYR A 44 13.29 -10.01 -5.01
C TYR A 44 14.14 -11.14 -5.63
N GLY A 45 14.18 -12.32 -5.02
CA GLY A 45 14.80 -13.50 -5.65
C GLY A 45 14.20 -13.88 -7.01
N ILE A 46 12.89 -13.62 -7.23
CA ILE A 46 12.25 -13.79 -8.54
C ILE A 46 12.66 -12.66 -9.50
N VAL A 47 12.75 -11.42 -9.01
CA VAL A 47 13.23 -10.27 -9.78
C VAL A 47 14.62 -10.54 -10.34
N GLU A 48 15.54 -11.06 -9.52
CA GLU A 48 16.89 -11.45 -9.95
C GLU A 48 16.86 -12.61 -10.95
N LYS A 49 16.14 -13.69 -10.62
CA LYS A 49 16.03 -14.89 -11.47
C LYS A 49 15.53 -14.55 -12.88
N LEU A 50 14.58 -13.62 -12.99
CA LEU A 50 13.92 -13.27 -14.25
C LEU A 50 14.45 -11.97 -14.88
N ASN A 51 15.48 -11.35 -14.30
CA ASN A 51 16.08 -10.09 -14.74
C ASN A 51 15.03 -8.98 -14.94
N LEU A 52 14.22 -8.74 -13.89
CA LEU A 52 13.09 -7.80 -13.91
C LEU A 52 13.43 -6.41 -13.36
N LEU A 53 14.62 -6.20 -12.81
CA LEU A 53 15.04 -4.92 -12.25
C LEU A 53 15.28 -3.89 -13.37
N ASP A 54 14.66 -2.71 -13.25
CA ASP A 54 14.99 -1.53 -14.05
C ASP A 54 15.99 -0.65 -13.29
N LYS A 55 15.63 -0.22 -12.09
CA LYS A 55 16.45 0.63 -11.22
C LYS A 55 16.10 0.46 -9.75
N PHE A 56 17.00 0.92 -8.89
CA PHE A 56 16.72 1.09 -7.48
C PHE A 56 16.17 2.50 -7.22
N GLN A 57 15.25 2.58 -6.27
CA GLN A 57 14.68 3.83 -5.79
C GLN A 57 14.76 3.87 -4.25
N PRO A 58 15.45 4.86 -3.67
CA PRO A 58 15.47 5.03 -2.22
C PRO A 58 14.07 5.21 -1.63
N ARG A 59 13.76 4.49 -0.55
CA ARG A 59 12.50 4.56 0.20
C ARG A 59 12.49 5.74 1.17
N THR A 60 13.66 6.18 1.61
CA THR A 60 13.85 7.29 2.55
C THR A 60 13.65 8.67 1.95
N ALA A 61 13.07 8.78 0.75
CA ALA A 61 12.72 10.05 0.18
C ALA A 61 11.33 10.50 0.69
N ASP A 62 11.06 10.50 2.00
CA ASP A 62 9.94 11.27 2.60
C ASP A 62 10.06 12.79 2.29
N MET A 63 11.20 13.17 1.73
CA MET A 63 11.59 14.48 1.23
C MET A 63 11.81 14.49 -0.29
N TRP A 64 11.27 13.55 -1.06
CA TRP A 64 11.47 13.42 -2.53
C TRP A 64 11.23 14.72 -3.30
N MET A 65 10.31 15.56 -2.83
CA MET A 65 10.02 16.88 -3.41
C MET A 65 11.12 17.94 -3.15
N LEU A 66 12.16 17.55 -2.43
CA LEU A 66 13.29 18.37 -1.97
C LEU A 66 14.64 17.80 -2.46
N ASP A 67 14.63 16.74 -3.28
CA ASP A 67 15.84 16.17 -3.87
C ASP A 67 16.53 17.20 -4.77
N GLU A 68 17.87 17.20 -4.80
CA GLU A 68 18.62 18.14 -5.63
C GLU A 68 18.22 18.00 -7.10
N GLY A 69 17.79 19.11 -7.69
CA GLY A 69 17.37 19.16 -9.09
C GLY A 69 15.87 18.95 -9.29
N THR A 70 15.09 18.68 -8.25
CA THR A 70 13.62 18.61 -8.38
C THR A 70 12.95 19.98 -8.40
N VAL A 71 11.82 20.05 -9.11
CA VAL A 71 10.97 21.25 -9.20
C VAL A 71 9.63 20.96 -8.52
N THR A 72 9.34 21.77 -7.48
CA THR A 72 8.02 21.84 -6.84
C THR A 72 7.26 23.06 -7.33
N VAL A 73 6.05 22.83 -7.83
CA VAL A 73 5.12 23.88 -8.31
C VAL A 73 3.89 23.94 -7.40
N VAL A 74 3.58 25.12 -6.86
CA VAL A 74 2.38 25.38 -6.04
C VAL A 74 1.57 26.50 -6.68
N ASP A 75 0.30 26.24 -6.96
CA ASP A 75 -0.62 27.18 -7.64
C ASP A 75 -0.05 27.73 -8.96
N GLY A 76 0.62 26.87 -9.73
CA GLY A 76 1.25 27.24 -11.00
C GLY A 76 2.52 28.10 -10.87
N LYS A 77 3.05 28.28 -9.66
CA LYS A 77 4.32 28.98 -9.41
C LYS A 77 5.35 28.00 -8.87
N GLN A 78 6.54 28.01 -9.45
CA GLN A 78 7.68 27.29 -8.89
C GLN A 78 8.05 27.89 -7.53
N VAL A 79 8.24 27.01 -6.55
CA VAL A 79 8.76 27.39 -5.23
C VAL A 79 10.28 27.57 -5.34
N ASP A 80 10.81 28.66 -4.80
CA ASP A 80 12.24 28.93 -4.86
C ASP A 80 13.04 27.98 -3.94
N ARG A 81 14.33 27.80 -4.27
CA ARG A 81 15.20 26.85 -3.57
C ARG A 81 15.46 27.22 -2.11
N GLU A 82 15.50 28.51 -1.77
CA GLU A 82 15.74 28.93 -0.39
C GLU A 82 14.54 28.58 0.49
N THR A 83 13.32 28.84 0.00
CA THR A 83 12.07 28.44 0.65
C THR A 83 11.99 26.91 0.82
N LEU A 84 12.30 26.13 -0.22
CA LEU A 84 12.31 24.66 -0.12
C LEU A 84 13.35 24.16 0.88
N LYS A 85 14.53 24.80 0.94
CA LYS A 85 15.56 24.47 1.95
C LYS A 85 15.08 24.76 3.38
N THR A 86 14.42 25.89 3.62
CA THR A 86 13.83 26.18 4.93
C THR A 86 12.73 25.19 5.29
N PHE A 87 11.88 24.82 4.33
CA PHE A 87 10.85 23.80 4.54
C PHE A 87 11.46 22.42 4.84
N HIS A 88 12.56 22.07 4.17
CA HIS A 88 13.33 20.85 4.42
C HIS A 88 13.82 20.78 5.88
N GLU A 89 14.45 21.84 6.37
CA GLU A 89 14.93 21.91 7.75
C GLU A 89 13.77 21.76 8.77
N PHE A 90 12.61 22.33 8.46
CA PHE A 90 11.39 22.16 9.26
C PHE A 90 10.91 20.70 9.26
N VAL A 91 10.77 20.07 8.08
CA VAL A 91 10.30 18.69 7.96
C VAL A 91 11.24 17.72 8.65
N LYS A 92 12.56 17.92 8.56
CA LYS A 92 13.55 17.10 9.26
C LYS A 92 13.33 17.10 10.78
N SER A 93 13.16 18.28 11.37
CA SER A 93 12.84 18.42 12.81
C SER A 93 11.46 17.86 13.17
N LEU A 94 10.50 18.03 12.26
CA LEU A 94 9.15 17.49 12.41
C LEU A 94 9.16 15.96 12.43
N ASN A 95 9.89 15.30 11.54
CA ASN A 95 10.03 13.84 11.52
C ASN A 95 10.53 13.27 12.85
N GLU A 96 11.60 13.86 13.40
CA GLU A 96 12.12 13.47 14.72
C GLU A 96 11.06 13.62 15.80
N THR A 97 10.31 14.73 15.76
CA THR A 97 9.22 14.99 16.71
C THR A 97 8.07 13.99 16.55
N LEU A 98 7.63 13.72 15.33
CA LEU A 98 6.56 12.77 15.01
C LEU A 98 6.93 11.37 15.52
N TYR A 99 8.16 10.93 15.27
CA TYR A 99 8.65 9.63 15.73
C TYR A 99 8.71 9.53 17.25
N LEU A 100 9.29 10.51 17.95
CA LEU A 100 9.35 10.51 19.41
C LEU A 100 7.95 10.57 20.06
N GLU A 101 7.01 11.28 19.45
CA GLU A 101 5.64 11.35 19.95
C GLU A 101 4.84 10.09 19.65
N SER A 102 5.11 9.40 18.54
CA SER A 102 4.43 8.14 18.19
C SER A 102 4.63 7.02 19.20
N GLN A 103 5.74 7.03 19.93
CA GLN A 103 6.07 6.05 20.96
C GLN A 103 5.33 6.27 22.29
N LYS A 104 4.62 7.39 22.44
CA LYS A 104 3.90 7.72 23.68
C LYS A 104 2.55 7.00 23.73
N SER A 105 2.05 6.72 24.94
CA SER A 105 0.76 6.07 25.15
C SER A 105 -0.43 6.80 24.51
N GLU A 106 -0.35 8.12 24.42
CA GLU A 106 -1.37 9.01 23.89
C GLU A 106 -1.39 9.03 22.35
N ALA A 107 -0.38 8.48 21.68
CA ALA A 107 -0.26 8.51 20.22
C ALA A 107 -1.45 7.84 19.51
N PHE A 108 -2.08 6.86 20.15
CA PHE A 108 -3.31 6.20 19.65
C PHE A 108 -4.50 7.16 19.52
N GLN A 109 -4.50 8.29 20.25
CA GLN A 109 -5.57 9.29 20.25
C GLN A 109 -5.25 10.49 19.36
N LYS A 110 -4.04 10.54 18.78
CA LYS A 110 -3.56 11.61 17.92
C LYS A 110 -3.46 11.10 16.49
N SER A 111 -3.73 11.99 15.53
CA SER A 111 -3.45 11.71 14.12
C SER A 111 -2.13 12.35 13.69
N VAL A 112 -1.50 11.80 12.66
CA VAL A 112 -0.32 12.40 12.02
C VAL A 112 -0.64 13.84 11.58
N ASP A 113 -1.83 14.06 10.99
CA ASP A 113 -2.32 15.38 10.56
C ASP A 113 -2.30 16.42 11.68
N SER A 114 -2.92 16.09 12.82
CA SER A 114 -3.01 17.00 13.96
C SER A 114 -1.64 17.42 14.46
N LYS A 115 -0.66 16.52 14.41
CA LYS A 115 0.68 16.78 14.90
C LYS A 115 1.52 17.61 13.94
N ILE A 116 1.34 17.43 12.64
CA ILE A 116 1.93 18.30 11.61
C ILE A 116 1.41 19.74 11.79
N ASP A 117 0.10 19.92 11.95
CA ASP A 117 -0.51 21.24 12.10
C ASP A 117 -0.14 21.93 13.42
N GLU A 118 -0.11 21.21 14.54
CA GLU A 118 0.36 21.71 15.83
C GLU A 118 1.79 22.28 15.74
N ASN A 119 2.69 21.57 15.05
CA ASN A 119 4.09 22.00 14.87
C ASN A 119 4.20 23.22 13.95
N LEU A 120 3.46 23.25 12.85
CA LEU A 120 3.44 24.38 11.94
C LEU A 120 2.90 25.64 12.62
N ASP A 121 1.80 25.52 13.37
CA ASP A 121 1.15 26.66 14.02
C ASP A 121 2.02 27.24 15.15
N SER A 122 2.76 26.38 15.85
CA SER A 122 3.72 26.76 16.91
C SER A 122 4.98 27.45 16.38
N ASN A 123 5.28 27.32 15.09
CA ASN A 123 6.44 27.93 14.46
C ASN A 123 6.07 29.24 13.72
N PHE A 124 6.39 30.38 14.33
CA PHE A 124 6.10 31.72 13.80
C PHE A 124 7.21 32.30 12.94
N SER A 125 8.30 31.55 12.71
CA SER A 125 9.48 32.05 11.98
C SER A 125 9.32 32.02 10.46
N PHE A 126 8.26 31.40 9.94
CA PHE A 126 8.05 31.26 8.50
C PHE A 126 7.48 32.54 7.87
N PRO A 127 8.17 33.12 6.87
CA PRO A 127 7.75 34.39 6.26
C PRO A 127 6.47 34.25 5.40
N ASP A 128 6.26 33.11 4.73
CA ASP A 128 5.03 32.81 3.97
C ASP A 128 4.30 31.60 4.55
N ARG A 129 3.49 31.84 5.59
CA ARG A 129 2.70 30.80 6.26
C ARG A 129 1.66 30.15 5.35
N VAL A 130 1.18 30.85 4.32
CA VAL A 130 0.20 30.29 3.38
C VAL A 130 0.87 29.25 2.49
N LEU A 131 2.05 29.56 1.97
CA LEU A 131 2.84 28.61 1.20
C LEU A 131 3.28 27.41 2.06
N PHE A 132 3.74 27.64 3.30
CA PHE A 132 4.13 26.55 4.20
C PHE A 132 2.97 25.60 4.53
N ARG A 133 1.74 26.13 4.73
CA ARG A 133 0.55 25.27 4.89
C ARG A 133 0.32 24.37 3.67
N LYS A 134 0.52 24.90 2.46
CA LYS A 134 0.40 24.12 1.21
C LYS A 134 1.50 23.07 1.08
N LEU A 135 2.74 23.42 1.40
CA LEU A 135 3.86 22.47 1.43
C LEU A 135 3.62 21.37 2.48
N CYS A 136 3.08 21.70 3.66
CA CYS A 136 2.61 20.70 4.62
C CYS A 136 1.50 19.81 4.05
N GLY A 137 0.59 20.36 3.23
CA GLY A 137 -0.41 19.57 2.51
C GLY A 137 0.21 18.54 1.56
N ILE A 138 1.27 18.93 0.84
CA ILE A 138 2.02 17.99 -0.01
C ILE A 138 2.73 16.95 0.86
N TYR A 139 3.41 17.37 1.92
CA TYR A 139 4.09 16.45 2.83
C TYR A 139 3.10 15.48 3.51
N LYS A 140 1.88 15.92 3.84
CA LYS A 140 0.80 15.03 4.29
C LYS A 140 0.46 13.95 3.25
N ASN A 141 0.53 14.25 1.94
CA ASN A 141 0.26 13.27 0.89
C ASN A 141 1.24 12.10 0.88
N TYR A 142 2.47 12.27 1.39
CA TYR A 142 3.39 11.15 1.59
C TYR A 142 2.73 10.07 2.45
N PHE A 143 2.24 10.45 3.64
CA PHE A 143 1.53 9.52 4.52
C PHE A 143 0.25 8.98 3.88
N GLN A 144 -0.50 9.82 3.16
CA GLN A 144 -1.72 9.33 2.50
C GLN A 144 -1.43 8.28 1.43
N THR A 145 -0.29 8.39 0.74
CA THR A 145 0.13 7.44 -0.29
C THR A 145 0.60 6.13 0.34
N GLU A 146 1.51 6.21 1.32
CA GLU A 146 2.10 5.05 2.01
C GLU A 146 1.04 4.19 2.71
N TRP A 147 0.12 4.83 3.44
CA TRP A 147 -0.92 4.10 4.19
C TRP A 147 -2.27 4.04 3.47
N SER A 148 -2.40 4.66 2.30
CA SER A 148 -3.63 4.67 1.49
C SER A 148 -4.87 5.13 2.29
N SER A 149 -4.70 6.15 3.13
CA SER A 149 -5.73 6.63 4.07
C SER A 149 -5.64 8.15 4.22
N PRO A 150 -6.76 8.85 4.47
CA PRO A 150 -6.71 10.25 4.88
C PRO A 150 -5.79 10.42 6.09
N VAL A 151 -4.93 11.43 6.06
CA VAL A 151 -3.91 11.63 7.11
C VAL A 151 -4.53 11.95 8.48
N GLN A 152 -5.78 12.41 8.50
CA GLN A 152 -6.58 12.65 9.71
C GLN A 152 -7.00 11.34 10.40
N GLU A 153 -7.12 10.25 9.65
CA GLU A 153 -7.49 8.93 10.16
C GLU A 153 -6.27 8.07 10.54
N LEU A 154 -5.07 8.50 10.15
CA LEU A 154 -3.82 7.82 10.47
C LEU A 154 -3.41 8.13 11.91
N SER A 155 -3.48 7.10 12.77
CA SER A 155 -2.97 7.19 14.13
C SER A 155 -1.47 7.49 14.13
N LEU A 156 -1.05 8.41 14.99
CA LEU A 156 0.36 8.76 15.13
C LEU A 156 1.21 7.55 15.54
N SER A 157 0.66 6.61 16.33
CA SER A 157 1.39 5.43 16.78
C SER A 157 1.84 4.51 15.65
N ASN A 158 1.20 4.59 14.47
CA ASN A 158 1.61 3.84 13.29
C ASN A 158 3.08 4.09 12.94
N LEU A 159 3.61 5.30 13.19
CA LEU A 159 5.00 5.63 12.84
C LEU A 159 6.04 4.84 13.67
N SER A 160 5.71 4.46 14.91
CA SER A 160 6.58 3.63 15.75
C SER A 160 6.27 2.14 15.69
N LEU A 161 5.05 1.78 15.27
CA LEU A 161 4.60 0.39 15.18
C LEU A 161 4.87 -0.21 13.80
N TRP A 162 5.11 0.64 12.80
CA TRP A 162 5.42 0.20 11.45
C TRP A 162 6.75 -0.53 11.41
N ASP A 163 6.69 -1.74 10.88
CA ASP A 163 7.83 -2.61 10.61
C ASP A 163 7.48 -3.31 9.29
N ASP A 164 8.22 -2.98 8.24
CA ASP A 164 8.06 -3.60 6.92
C ASP A 164 8.92 -4.88 6.78
N GLY A 165 9.59 -5.29 7.86
CA GLY A 165 10.38 -6.50 7.94
C GLY A 165 11.71 -6.43 7.20
N THR A 166 12.20 -5.23 6.83
CA THR A 166 13.46 -5.07 6.11
C THR A 166 14.29 -3.87 6.61
N ASP A 167 15.59 -4.10 6.77
CA ASP A 167 16.56 -3.04 7.06
C ASP A 167 17.04 -2.31 5.79
N ASP A 168 16.70 -2.81 4.59
CA ASP A 168 17.18 -2.28 3.31
C ASP A 168 16.41 -1.02 2.93
N GLU A 169 17.05 0.14 2.84
CA GLU A 169 16.34 1.41 2.59
C GLU A 169 15.82 1.61 1.16
N ASP A 170 15.99 0.64 0.25
CA ASP A 170 15.69 0.81 -1.17
C ASP A 170 14.56 -0.10 -1.68
N SER A 171 13.86 0.37 -2.71
CA SER A 171 12.87 -0.38 -3.48
C SER A 171 13.42 -0.71 -4.86
N ALA A 172 13.14 -1.92 -5.35
CA ALA A 172 13.33 -2.28 -6.74
C ALA A 172 12.14 -1.79 -7.58
N VAL A 173 12.44 -0.90 -8.53
CA VAL A 173 11.56 -0.54 -9.64
C VAL A 173 11.75 -1.56 -10.74
N LEU A 174 10.64 -2.11 -11.21
CA LEU A 174 10.68 -3.19 -12.19
C LEU A 174 10.55 -2.66 -13.62
N ASN A 175 11.09 -3.41 -14.57
CA ASN A 175 10.94 -3.14 -16.00
C ASN A 175 9.50 -3.36 -16.49
N GLU A 176 9.26 -3.22 -17.79
CA GLU A 176 7.94 -3.25 -18.40
C GLU A 176 7.18 -4.59 -18.25
N TYR A 177 7.81 -5.64 -17.73
CA TYR A 177 7.13 -6.91 -17.41
C TYR A 177 6.77 -7.03 -15.94
N GLY A 178 7.60 -6.50 -15.05
CA GLY A 178 7.39 -6.40 -13.60
C GLY A 178 6.59 -7.53 -12.94
N PHE A 179 5.54 -7.14 -12.20
CA PHE A 179 4.72 -8.08 -11.44
C PHE A 179 3.93 -9.08 -12.28
N GLN A 180 3.86 -8.90 -13.60
CA GLN A 180 3.24 -9.87 -14.49
C GLN A 180 4.07 -11.16 -14.51
N LYS A 181 5.39 -11.05 -14.67
CA LYS A 181 6.30 -12.21 -14.66
C LYS A 181 6.40 -12.84 -13.28
N ILE A 182 6.36 -12.03 -12.23
CA ILE A 182 6.30 -12.52 -10.84
C ILE A 182 5.03 -13.37 -10.63
N LEU A 183 3.86 -12.87 -11.07
CA LEU A 183 2.60 -13.62 -10.96
C LEU A 183 2.63 -14.91 -11.79
N GLU A 184 3.21 -14.89 -12.99
CA GLU A 184 3.41 -16.09 -13.80
C GLU A 184 4.31 -17.12 -13.11
N GLU A 185 5.41 -16.70 -12.49
CA GLU A 185 6.32 -17.57 -11.74
C GLU A 185 5.58 -18.26 -10.60
N PHE A 186 4.79 -17.54 -9.80
CA PHE A 186 3.97 -18.16 -8.75
C PHE A 186 2.92 -19.12 -9.31
N LYS A 187 2.20 -18.69 -10.34
CA LYS A 187 1.15 -19.51 -10.98
C LYS A 187 1.74 -20.80 -11.55
N SER A 188 2.95 -20.76 -12.11
CA SER A 188 3.61 -21.93 -12.70
C SER A 188 3.91 -23.05 -11.69
N LYS A 189 3.99 -22.71 -10.40
CA LYS A 189 4.23 -23.65 -9.30
C LYS A 189 2.97 -24.40 -8.86
N ILE A 190 1.80 -24.02 -9.37
CA ILE A 190 0.49 -24.58 -9.00
C ILE A 190 -0.12 -25.28 -10.22
N PRO A 191 -0.45 -26.59 -10.11
CA PRO A 191 -1.17 -27.29 -11.19
C PRO A 191 -2.50 -26.60 -11.51
N LYS A 192 -2.84 -26.47 -12.80
CA LYS A 192 -4.03 -25.71 -13.23
C LYS A 192 -5.33 -26.31 -12.69
N ASP A 193 -5.41 -27.62 -12.54
CA ASP A 193 -6.54 -28.36 -11.97
C ASP A 193 -6.72 -28.12 -10.47
N LYS A 194 -5.70 -27.57 -9.79
CA LYS A 194 -5.74 -27.20 -8.37
C LYS A 194 -6.24 -25.78 -8.14
N ILE A 195 -6.55 -25.02 -9.20
CA ILE A 195 -7.10 -23.66 -9.10
C ILE A 195 -8.50 -23.65 -9.69
N ARG A 196 -9.47 -23.26 -8.88
CA ARG A 196 -10.86 -23.08 -9.31
C ARG A 196 -11.26 -21.62 -9.20
N LEU A 197 -11.38 -20.97 -10.36
CA LEU A 197 -11.82 -19.59 -10.49
C LEU A 197 -13.35 -19.50 -10.35
N ASN A 198 -13.88 -18.28 -10.23
CA ASN A 198 -15.32 -17.99 -10.08
C ASN A 198 -15.97 -18.81 -8.95
N SER A 199 -15.21 -19.08 -7.88
CA SER A 199 -15.59 -19.96 -6.78
C SER A 199 -15.66 -19.17 -5.49
N LYS A 200 -16.53 -18.15 -5.48
CA LYS A 200 -16.72 -17.29 -4.32
C LYS A 200 -17.31 -18.08 -3.15
N VAL A 201 -16.52 -18.23 -2.10
CA VAL A 201 -16.95 -18.83 -0.84
C VAL A 201 -17.83 -17.84 -0.08
N ILE A 202 -19.02 -18.29 0.34
CA ILE A 202 -19.98 -17.49 1.11
C ILE A 202 -20.12 -17.96 2.56
N ASN A 203 -19.72 -19.20 2.87
CA ASN A 203 -19.69 -19.73 4.23
C ASN A 203 -18.65 -20.84 4.38
N ILE A 204 -18.03 -20.88 5.56
CA ILE A 204 -17.05 -21.84 6.04
C ILE A 204 -17.63 -22.40 7.33
N ASN A 205 -18.20 -23.61 7.28
CA ASN A 205 -18.71 -24.30 8.45
C ASN A 205 -17.65 -25.26 9.00
N SER A 206 -17.14 -24.95 10.19
CA SER A 206 -16.15 -25.74 10.93
C SER A 206 -16.70 -26.25 12.27
N GLU A 207 -18.02 -26.45 12.39
CA GLU A 207 -18.63 -27.07 13.58
C GLU A 207 -18.14 -28.51 13.79
N ASN A 208 -17.82 -29.21 12.70
CA ASN A 208 -17.03 -30.44 12.72
C ASN A 208 -15.60 -30.14 12.26
N PRO A 209 -14.60 -30.09 13.16
CA PRO A 209 -13.22 -29.79 12.79
C PRO A 209 -12.57 -30.83 11.86
N GLU A 210 -13.10 -32.05 11.81
CA GLU A 210 -12.61 -33.12 10.92
C GLU A 210 -13.27 -33.09 9.53
N ASP A 211 -14.27 -32.22 9.32
CA ASP A 211 -15.04 -32.11 8.07
C ASP A 211 -15.52 -30.67 7.88
N VAL A 212 -14.62 -29.79 7.44
CA VAL A 212 -14.93 -28.37 7.20
C VAL A 212 -15.68 -28.23 5.89
N LYS A 213 -16.89 -27.68 5.96
CA LYS A 213 -17.77 -27.50 4.80
C LYS A 213 -17.64 -26.11 4.22
N ILE A 214 -17.40 -26.03 2.92
CA ILE A 214 -17.25 -24.80 2.17
C ILE A 214 -18.43 -24.64 1.23
N CYS A 215 -19.25 -23.62 1.48
CA CYS A 215 -20.39 -23.27 0.64
C CYS A 215 -19.99 -22.19 -0.36
N LEU A 216 -20.16 -22.47 -1.64
CA LEU A 216 -19.96 -21.51 -2.73
C LEU A 216 -21.24 -20.72 -3.03
N GLU A 217 -21.10 -19.55 -3.63
CA GLU A 217 -22.24 -18.74 -4.11
C GLU A 217 -23.11 -19.49 -5.13
N SER A 218 -22.54 -20.47 -5.85
CA SER A 218 -23.26 -21.37 -6.76
C SER A 218 -24.22 -22.34 -6.05
N GLY A 219 -24.13 -22.47 -4.73
CA GLY A 219 -24.85 -23.46 -3.92
C GLY A 219 -24.12 -24.80 -3.77
N GLU A 220 -22.96 -24.96 -4.40
CA GLU A 220 -22.11 -26.15 -4.22
C GLU A 220 -21.49 -26.17 -2.83
N ILE A 221 -21.38 -27.39 -2.27
CA ILE A 221 -20.75 -27.64 -0.98
C ILE A 221 -19.57 -28.58 -1.18
N LEU A 222 -18.40 -28.14 -0.72
CA LEU A 222 -17.16 -28.90 -0.74
C LEU A 222 -16.73 -29.22 0.69
N ASN A 223 -16.04 -30.34 0.90
CA ASN A 223 -15.57 -30.77 2.22
C ASN A 223 -14.04 -30.84 2.23
N PHE A 224 -13.43 -30.41 3.33
CA PHE A 224 -11.97 -30.41 3.52
C PHE A 224 -11.60 -30.71 4.97
N ASP A 225 -10.44 -31.32 5.17
CA ASP A 225 -9.87 -31.55 6.51
C ASP A 225 -9.40 -30.23 7.17
N ALA A 226 -9.01 -29.24 6.35
CA ALA A 226 -8.53 -27.95 6.80
C ALA A 226 -8.75 -26.86 5.74
N VAL A 227 -8.86 -25.60 6.20
CA VAL A 227 -9.07 -24.44 5.32
C VAL A 227 -8.13 -23.31 5.72
N ILE A 228 -7.46 -22.72 4.73
CA ILE A 228 -6.67 -21.50 4.88
C ILE A 228 -7.43 -20.37 4.18
N VAL A 229 -7.70 -19.29 4.91
CA VAL A 229 -8.39 -18.11 4.37
C VAL A 229 -7.38 -17.00 4.13
N THR A 230 -7.21 -16.60 2.87
CA THR A 230 -6.31 -15.51 2.44
C THR A 230 -7.06 -14.31 1.88
N SER A 231 -8.38 -14.22 2.13
CA SER A 231 -9.21 -13.10 1.72
C SER A 231 -8.69 -11.77 2.28
N SER A 232 -8.88 -10.68 1.54
CA SER A 232 -8.46 -9.35 1.98
C SER A 232 -9.19 -8.92 3.26
N LEU A 233 -8.54 -8.06 4.04
CA LEU A 233 -9.17 -7.46 5.23
C LEU A 233 -10.47 -6.73 4.87
N GLY A 234 -10.53 -6.04 3.72
CA GLY A 234 -11.76 -5.40 3.23
C GLY A 234 -12.91 -6.40 3.03
N PHE A 235 -12.63 -7.59 2.46
CA PHE A 235 -13.62 -8.65 2.33
C PHE A 235 -14.05 -9.20 3.70
N LEU A 236 -13.10 -9.41 4.61
CA LEU A 236 -13.40 -9.86 5.97
C LEU A 236 -14.26 -8.85 6.72
N LYS A 237 -13.97 -7.55 6.66
CA LYS A 237 -14.81 -6.50 7.26
C LYS A 237 -16.26 -6.57 6.79
N ALA A 238 -16.47 -6.81 5.50
CA ALA A 238 -17.82 -6.90 4.94
C ALA A 238 -18.56 -8.21 5.28
N HIS A 239 -17.82 -9.32 5.49
CA HIS A 239 -18.43 -10.66 5.47
C HIS A 239 -18.10 -11.55 6.67
N HIS A 240 -17.21 -11.18 7.59
CA HIS A 240 -16.73 -12.09 8.66
C HIS A 240 -17.86 -12.66 9.53
N ARG A 241 -18.98 -11.95 9.68
CA ARG A 241 -20.13 -12.41 10.48
C ARG A 241 -20.94 -13.52 9.81
N SER A 242 -20.95 -13.57 8.47
CA SER A 242 -21.68 -14.58 7.67
C SER A 242 -20.75 -15.64 7.08
N LEU A 243 -19.48 -15.31 6.89
CA LEU A 243 -18.49 -16.18 6.27
C LEU A 243 -18.10 -17.38 7.15
N PHE A 244 -18.19 -17.27 8.48
CA PHE A 244 -17.76 -18.33 9.39
C PHE A 244 -18.92 -18.90 10.22
N THR A 245 -18.95 -20.22 10.38
CA THR A 245 -19.90 -20.95 11.24
C THR A 245 -19.15 -22.04 12.01
N PRO A 246 -18.97 -21.94 13.34
CA PRO A 246 -19.37 -20.82 14.19
C PRO A 246 -18.64 -19.52 13.83
N GLN A 247 -19.17 -18.39 14.30
CA GLN A 247 -18.50 -17.10 14.10
C GLN A 247 -17.11 -17.11 14.73
N LEU A 248 -16.20 -16.30 14.18
CA LEU A 248 -14.87 -16.12 14.76
C LEU A 248 -14.96 -15.66 16.23
N PRO A 249 -13.99 -16.02 17.08
CA PRO A 249 -13.86 -15.46 18.41
C PRO A 249 -13.92 -13.92 18.42
N ARG A 250 -14.48 -13.34 19.49
CA ARG A 250 -14.79 -11.90 19.57
C ARG A 250 -13.55 -11.02 19.39
N ASP A 251 -12.42 -11.42 19.96
CA ASP A 251 -11.12 -10.75 19.80
C ASP A 251 -10.72 -10.64 18.32
N LYS A 252 -10.88 -11.72 17.53
CA LYS A 252 -10.61 -11.68 16.09
C LYS A 252 -11.59 -10.78 15.33
N GLN A 253 -12.87 -10.79 15.71
CA GLN A 253 -13.85 -9.89 15.12
C GLN A 253 -13.50 -8.42 15.38
N GLU A 254 -13.13 -8.09 16.62
CA GLU A 254 -12.74 -6.72 16.99
C GLU A 254 -11.49 -6.25 16.24
N VAL A 255 -10.50 -7.13 16.01
CA VAL A 255 -9.32 -6.81 15.19
C VAL A 255 -9.73 -6.52 13.73
N ILE A 256 -10.58 -7.35 13.13
CA ILE A 256 -11.09 -7.13 11.76
C ILE A 256 -11.83 -5.79 11.68
N GLU A 257 -12.66 -5.46 12.67
CA GLU A 257 -13.45 -4.24 12.69
C GLU A 257 -12.59 -2.98 12.92
N LYS A 258 -11.57 -3.05 13.78
CA LYS A 258 -10.74 -1.90 14.18
C LYS A 258 -9.57 -1.61 13.24
N MET A 259 -8.95 -2.61 12.60
CA MET A 259 -7.82 -2.35 11.70
C MET A 259 -8.24 -1.54 10.47
N GLY A 260 -7.45 -0.55 10.07
CA GLY A 260 -7.71 0.20 8.84
C GLY A 260 -7.57 -0.67 7.58
N PHE A 261 -8.33 -0.35 6.54
CA PHE A 261 -8.15 -0.93 5.21
C PHE A 261 -8.11 0.19 4.19
N GLY A 262 -6.91 0.61 3.84
CA GLY A 262 -6.68 1.76 2.97
C GLY A 262 -7.25 1.57 1.56
N ASN A 263 -7.62 2.69 0.93
CA ASN A 263 -8.14 2.76 -0.42
C ASN A 263 -7.25 3.71 -1.24
N ASN A 264 -6.66 3.19 -2.32
CA ASN A 264 -5.89 3.97 -3.27
C ASN A 264 -6.41 3.66 -4.68
N LEU A 265 -6.37 4.66 -5.55
CA LEU A 265 -6.74 4.56 -6.96
C LEU A 265 -5.56 5.02 -7.81
N LYS A 266 -5.10 4.13 -8.70
CA LYS A 266 -4.12 4.47 -9.72
C LYS A 266 -4.83 4.88 -11.01
N VAL A 267 -4.47 6.05 -11.54
CA VAL A 267 -5.00 6.57 -12.82
C VAL A 267 -3.82 6.74 -13.77
N PHE A 268 -3.96 6.21 -14.98
CA PHE A 268 -2.97 6.38 -16.04
C PHE A 268 -3.43 7.47 -17.01
N MET A 269 -2.55 8.43 -17.28
CA MET A 269 -2.82 9.53 -18.21
C MET A 269 -1.75 9.52 -19.31
N GLU A 270 -2.19 9.40 -20.55
CA GLU A 270 -1.32 9.43 -21.73
C GLU A 270 -1.38 10.82 -22.39
N TYR A 271 -0.23 11.36 -22.76
CA TYR A 271 -0.08 12.64 -23.44
C TYR A 271 0.79 12.46 -24.68
N GLU A 272 0.48 13.16 -25.78
CA GLU A 272 1.32 13.15 -27.00
C GLU A 272 2.72 13.71 -26.74
N THR A 273 2.84 14.67 -25.83
CA THR A 273 4.10 15.28 -25.41
C THR A 273 3.98 15.67 -23.93
N PRO A 274 5.00 15.38 -23.10
CA PRO A 274 4.99 15.82 -21.70
C PRO A 274 4.94 17.35 -21.65
N TRP A 275 3.91 17.88 -21.01
CA TRP A 275 3.74 19.33 -20.82
C TRP A 275 4.48 19.83 -19.57
N TRP A 276 4.94 18.92 -18.71
CA TRP A 276 5.80 19.21 -17.56
C TRP A 276 7.27 19.05 -17.92
N SER A 277 8.15 19.71 -17.15
CA SER A 277 9.59 19.55 -17.29
C SER A 277 10.04 18.22 -16.70
N GLN A 278 11.12 17.63 -17.25
CA GLN A 278 11.63 16.33 -16.80
C GLN A 278 12.09 16.32 -15.33
N ASP A 279 12.43 17.50 -14.80
CA ASP A 279 12.84 17.72 -13.42
C ASP A 279 11.67 18.03 -12.48
N THR A 280 10.42 18.09 -13.00
CA THR A 280 9.24 18.31 -12.17
C THR A 280 8.88 17.06 -11.40
N SER A 281 9.05 17.14 -10.07
CA SER A 281 8.64 16.08 -9.16
C SER A 281 7.18 16.28 -8.73
N THR A 282 6.81 17.51 -8.37
CA THR A 282 5.56 17.79 -7.65
C THR A 282 4.82 18.97 -8.25
N ILE A 283 3.52 18.79 -8.50
CA ILE A 283 2.61 19.86 -8.91
C ILE A 283 1.40 19.86 -7.99
N MET A 284 1.24 20.92 -7.20
CA MET A 284 0.02 21.24 -6.48
C MET A 284 -0.79 22.27 -7.28
N MET A 285 -1.95 21.85 -7.74
CA MET A 285 -2.90 22.70 -8.45
C MET A 285 -3.78 23.45 -7.44
N LYS A 286 -4.19 24.66 -7.82
CA LYS A 286 -5.08 25.49 -7.00
C LYS A 286 -6.44 24.79 -6.86
N GLU A 287 -6.97 24.72 -5.65
CA GLU A 287 -8.36 24.31 -5.43
C GLU A 287 -9.30 25.30 -6.14
N GLY A 288 -10.18 24.76 -6.99
CA GLY A 288 -11.14 25.51 -7.79
C GLY A 288 -12.29 26.10 -6.98
#